data_AF-A0A2V2F3Z4-F1
#
_entry.id   AF-A0A2V2F3Z4-F1
#
_cell.length_a   1.000
_cell.length_b   1.000
_cell.length_c   1.000
_cell.angle_alpha   90.00
_cell.angle_beta   90.00
_cell.angle_gamma   90.00
#
_symmetry.space_group_name_H-M   'P 1'
#
loop_
_entity.id
_entity.type
_entity.pdbx_description
1 polymer ?
#
loop_
_entity_poly.entity_id
_entity_poly.type
_entity_poly.pdbx_seq_one_letter_code
_entity_poly.pdbx_strand_id
1 'polypeptide(L)'
;MSTKQPDYPASAQRVITVTMPYQRAYAAPLPRHKWQLILPVTGEVRVLTEDEFSETWVLESECPPAVRKLFDGFESYASWRWGGDR
;
A
#
# COMPACT_ATOMS: atom_id res chain seq x y z
N MET A 1 5.11 15.01 18.35
CA MET A 1 3.89 15.17 17.54
C MET A 1 3.31 13.78 17.34
N SER A 2 2.13 13.50 17.88
CA SER A 2 1.52 12.17 17.81
C SER A 2 0.98 11.98 16.39
N THR A 3 1.78 11.40 15.51
CA THR A 3 1.35 10.96 14.18
C THR A 3 0.33 9.85 14.40
N LYS A 4 -0.96 10.17 14.25
CA LYS A 4 -2.03 9.17 14.26
C LYS A 4 -1.67 8.12 13.21
N GLN A 5 -1.27 6.96 13.70
CA GLN A 5 -0.99 5.77 12.90
C GLN A 5 -2.28 5.43 12.13
N PRO A 6 -2.25 5.33 10.78
CA PRO A 6 -3.42 4.93 10.01
C PRO A 6 -3.77 3.49 10.36
N ASP A 7 -5.05 3.21 10.62
CA ASP A 7 -5.51 1.85 10.85
C ASP A 7 -5.61 1.16 9.48
N TYR A 8 -4.66 0.27 9.14
CA TYR A 8 -4.75 -0.51 7.90
C TYR A 8 -5.42 -1.86 8.16
N PRO A 9 -6.17 -2.41 7.20
CA PRO A 9 -6.75 -3.76 7.30
C PRO A 9 -5.68 -4.85 7.35
N ALA A 10 -5.99 -5.99 7.97
CA ALA A 10 -5.11 -7.16 8.00
C ALA A 10 -4.80 -7.73 6.59
N SER A 11 -5.64 -7.45 5.60
CA SER A 11 -5.48 -7.81 4.20
C SER A 11 -4.69 -6.79 3.37
N ALA A 12 -4.10 -5.77 4.01
CA ALA A 12 -3.33 -4.75 3.33
C ALA A 12 -2.07 -5.34 2.68
N GLN A 13 -1.87 -5.02 1.41
CA GLN A 13 -0.75 -5.44 0.57
C GLN A 13 0.06 -4.22 0.14
N ARG A 14 1.36 -4.41 -0.09
CA ARG A 14 2.23 -3.33 -0.61
C ARG A 14 1.93 -3.11 -2.09
N VAL A 15 1.77 -1.85 -2.47
CA VAL A 15 1.56 -1.42 -3.86
C VAL A 15 2.51 -0.31 -4.26
N ILE A 16 2.74 -0.18 -5.56
CA ILE A 16 3.49 0.92 -6.17
C ILE A 16 2.73 1.46 -7.37
N THR A 17 2.95 2.72 -7.73
CA THR A 17 2.40 3.25 -8.98
C THR A 17 3.01 2.57 -10.19
N VAL A 18 2.20 2.35 -11.23
CA VAL A 18 2.61 1.76 -12.51
C VAL A 18 3.55 2.70 -13.27
N THR A 19 3.39 4.01 -13.07
CA THR A 19 4.15 5.07 -13.75
C THR A 19 4.96 5.91 -12.78
N MET A 20 5.98 6.58 -13.31
CA MET A 20 6.81 7.52 -12.56
C MET A 20 6.06 8.86 -12.32
N PRO A 21 6.29 9.53 -11.18
CA PRO A 21 7.19 9.13 -10.10
C PRO A 21 6.62 7.97 -9.28
N TYR A 22 7.47 7.00 -8.95
CA TYR A 22 7.04 5.83 -8.19
C TYR A 22 6.61 6.22 -6.78
N GLN A 23 5.35 5.95 -6.46
CA GLN A 23 4.80 6.15 -5.13
C GLN A 23 4.45 4.80 -4.52
N ARG A 24 4.89 4.56 -3.27
CA ARG A 24 4.62 3.34 -2.51
C ARG A 24 3.47 3.58 -1.54
N ALA A 25 2.57 2.61 -1.46
CA ALA A 25 1.42 2.67 -0.58
C ALA A 25 1.00 1.26 -0.14
N TYR A 26 -0.05 1.21 0.68
CA TYR A 26 -0.72 -0.04 1.00
C TYR A 26 -2.11 -0.06 0.38
N ALA A 27 -2.53 -1.21 -0.10
CA ALA A 27 -3.87 -1.41 -0.64
C ALA A 27 -4.55 -2.61 0.00
N ALA A 28 -5.82 -2.46 0.36
CA ALA A 28 -6.64 -3.55 0.86
C ALA A 28 -7.91 -3.68 0.00
N PRO A 29 -8.32 -4.90 -0.37
CA PRO A 29 -9.55 -5.09 -1.11
C PRO A 29 -10.75 -4.75 -0.21
N LEU A 30 -11.73 -4.06 -0.78
CA LEU A 30 -13.02 -3.74 -0.18
C LEU A 30 -14.15 -4.48 -0.92
N PRO A 31 -15.31 -4.67 -0.28
CA PRO A 31 -16.49 -5.20 -0.96
C PRO A 31 -16.87 -4.39 -2.21
N ARG A 32 -17.55 -5.05 -3.15
CA ARG A 32 -17.99 -4.47 -4.43
C ARG A 32 -16.85 -4.00 -5.34
N HIS A 33 -15.77 -4.80 -5.42
CA HIS A 33 -14.69 -4.56 -6.38
C HIS A 33 -14.03 -3.19 -6.21
N LYS A 34 -13.72 -2.85 -4.96
CA LYS A 34 -13.06 -1.60 -4.61
C LYS A 34 -11.75 -1.87 -3.90
N TRP A 35 -10.88 -0.87 -3.90
CA TRP A 35 -9.62 -0.91 -3.21
C TRP A 35 -9.51 0.29 -2.26
N GLN A 36 -9.15 0.00 -1.02
CA GLN A 36 -8.74 1.02 -0.07
C GLN A 36 -7.23 1.22 -0.20
N LEU A 37 -6.81 2.38 -0.69
CA LEU A 37 -5.42 2.78 -0.75
C LEU A 37 -5.08 3.63 0.48
N ILE A 38 -3.94 3.38 1.11
CA ILE A 38 -3.51 4.09 2.30
C ILE A 38 -2.07 4.53 2.14
N LEU A 39 -1.85 5.84 2.20
CA LEU A 39 -0.54 6.45 2.04
C LEU A 39 0.22 6.48 3.36
N PRO A 40 1.40 5.83 3.46
CA PRO A 40 2.13 5.69 4.72
C PRO A 40 2.68 7.01 5.27
N VAL A 41 3.04 7.95 4.40
CA VAL A 41 3.65 9.22 4.80
C VAL A 41 2.62 10.17 5.42
N THR A 42 1.41 10.23 4.84
CA THR A 42 0.37 11.19 5.24
C THR A 42 -0.71 10.56 6.08
N GLY A 43 -0.86 9.24 6.02
CA GLY A 43 -2.01 8.52 6.56
C GLY A 43 -3.30 8.72 5.79
N GLU A 44 -3.22 9.32 4.60
CA GLU A 44 -4.38 9.54 3.75
C GLU A 44 -4.95 8.21 3.25
N VAL A 45 -6.25 8.05 3.39
CA VAL A 45 -7.01 6.90 2.90
C VAL A 45 -7.83 7.33 1.69
N ARG A 46 -7.67 6.61 0.58
CA ARG A 46 -8.48 6.77 -0.63
C ARG A 46 -9.21 5.47 -0.92
N VAL A 47 -10.40 5.58 -1.50
CA VAL A 47 -11.14 4.44 -2.02
C VAL A 47 -11.18 4.57 -3.53
N LEU A 48 -10.63 3.58 -4.22
CA LEU A 48 -10.56 3.48 -5.66
C LEU A 48 -11.50 2.37 -6.14
N THR A 49 -12.03 2.53 -7.36
CA THR A 49 -12.61 1.40 -8.08
C THR A 49 -11.53 0.41 -8.50
N GLU A 50 -11.94 -0.79 -8.90
CA GLU A 50 -11.02 -1.77 -9.51
C GLU A 50 -10.29 -1.19 -10.74
N ASP A 51 -11.02 -0.48 -11.61
CA ASP A 51 -10.44 0.15 -12.81
C ASP A 51 -9.38 1.19 -12.44
N GLU A 52 -9.73 2.17 -11.58
CA GLU A 52 -8.81 3.24 -11.13
C GLU A 52 -7.56 2.66 -10.45
N PHE A 53 -7.74 1.59 -9.68
CA PHE A 53 -6.63 0.89 -9.04
C PHE A 53 -5.73 0.24 -10.09
N SER A 54 -6.28 -0.55 -11.01
CA SER A 54 -5.50 -1.28 -12.03
C SER A 54 -4.75 -0.38 -13.01
N GLU A 55 -5.30 0.81 -13.30
CA GLU A 55 -4.65 1.80 -14.18
C GLU A 55 -3.44 2.47 -13.52
N THR A 56 -3.47 2.59 -12.19
CA THR A 56 -2.53 3.44 -11.45
C THR A 56 -1.57 2.65 -10.56
N TRP A 57 -1.97 1.50 -10.03
CA TRP A 57 -1.27 0.75 -8.99
C TRP A 57 -1.08 -0.71 -9.36
N VAL A 58 0.01 -1.29 -8.86
CA VAL A 58 0.30 -2.72 -8.98
C VAL A 58 0.70 -3.29 -7.63
N LEU A 59 0.22 -4.49 -7.32
CA LEU A 59 0.58 -5.21 -6.10
C LEU A 59 2.02 -5.72 -6.22
N GLU A 60 2.76 -5.70 -5.12
CA GLU A 60 4.12 -6.25 -5.09
C GLU A 60 4.17 -7.73 -5.49
N SER A 61 3.14 -8.50 -5.13
CA SER A 61 3.00 -9.91 -5.49
C SER A 61 2.93 -10.14 -7.00
N GLU A 62 2.35 -9.19 -7.73
CA GLU A 62 2.18 -9.19 -9.19
C GLU A 62 3.41 -8.64 -9.93
N CYS A 63 4.28 -7.91 -9.22
CA CYS A 63 5.50 -7.37 -9.78
C CYS A 63 6.55 -8.46 -10.08
N PRO A 64 7.24 -8.39 -11.24
CA PRO A 64 8.42 -9.21 -11.52
C PRO A 64 9.51 -9.01 -10.45
N PRO A 65 10.38 -10.00 -10.19
CA PRO A 65 11.42 -9.91 -9.16
C PRO A 65 12.33 -8.66 -9.28
N ALA A 66 12.59 -8.19 -10.50
CA ALA A 66 13.39 -6.98 -10.73
C ALA A 66 12.71 -5.70 -10.20
N VAL A 67 11.38 -5.63 -10.27
CA VAL A 67 10.57 -4.48 -9.83
C VAL A 67 10.34 -4.51 -8.32
N ARG A 68 10.36 -5.70 -7.71
CA ARG A 68 10.26 -5.84 -6.24
C ARG A 68 11.33 -5.05 -5.47
N LYS A 69 12.49 -4.80 -6.09
CA LYS A 69 13.53 -3.91 -5.54
C LYS A 69 13.04 -2.49 -5.25
N LEU A 70 12.01 -2.01 -5.96
CA LEU A 70 11.39 -0.70 -5.67
C LEU A 70 10.70 -0.68 -4.30
N PHE A 71 10.33 -1.85 -3.78
CA PHE A 71 9.75 -2.05 -2.46
C PHE A 71 10.81 -2.30 -1.37
N ASP A 72 12.11 -2.32 -1.70
CA ASP A 72 13.17 -2.49 -0.70
C ASP A 72 13.13 -1.33 0.32
N GLY A 73 13.26 -1.69 1.60
CA GLY A 73 13.14 -0.75 2.71
C GLY A 73 11.72 -0.19 2.93
N PHE A 74 10.73 -0.60 2.12
CA PHE A 74 9.33 -0.31 2.41
C PHE A 74 8.79 -1.39 3.35
N GLU A 75 8.47 -0.98 4.57
CA GLU A 75 8.04 -1.91 5.62
C GLU A 75 6.83 -2.74 5.17
N SER A 76 6.74 -3.97 5.68
CA SER A 76 5.50 -4.73 5.55
C SER A 76 4.46 -4.13 6.51
N TYR A 77 3.17 -4.27 6.20
CA TYR A 77 2.12 -3.83 7.12
C TYR A 77 2.28 -4.48 8.49
N ALA A 78 2.61 -5.77 8.55
CA ALA A 78 2.81 -6.48 9.81
C ALA A 78 4.00 -5.91 10.60
N SER A 79 5.12 -5.61 9.93
CA SER A 79 6.28 -4.95 10.54
C SER A 79 5.90 -3.58 11.12
N TRP A 80 5.08 -2.82 10.41
CA TRP A 80 4.64 -1.50 10.88
C TRP A 80 3.60 -1.58 12.02
N ARG A 81 2.64 -2.51 11.93
CA ARG A 81 1.53 -2.65 12.89
C ARG A 81 1.96 -3.27 14.22
N TRP A 82 2.91 -4.20 14.16
CA TRP A 82 3.31 -5.04 15.29
C TRP A 82 4.79 -4.89 15.67
N GLY A 83 5.62 -4.26 14.83
CA GLY A 83 7.05 -4.07 15.09
C GLY A 83 7.40 -2.88 15.99
N GLY A 84 6.41 -2.23 16.61
CA GLY A 84 6.59 -1.15 17.58
C GLY A 84 7.04 -1.59 18.98
N ASP A 85 7.50 -2.84 19.15
CA ASP A 85 8.06 -3.34 20.40
C ASP A 85 9.55 -3.68 20.19
N ARG A 86 10.38 -2.62 20.16
CA ARG A 86 11.82 -2.71 20.42
C ARG A 86 12.39 -1.37 20.87
#